data_AF-A0A9D6ABC7-F1
#
_entry.id   AF-A0A9D6ABC7-F1
#
_cell.length_a   1.000
_cell.length_b   1.000
_cell.length_c   1.000
_cell.angle_alpha   90.00
_cell.angle_beta   90.00
_cell.angle_gamma   90.00
#
_symmetry.space_group_name_H-M   'P 1'
#
loop_
_entity.id
_entity.type
_entity.pdbx_description
1 polymer ?
#
loop_
_entity_poly.entity_id
_entity_poly.type
_entity_poly.pdbx_seq_one_letter_code
_entity_poly.pdbx_strand_id
1 'polypeptide(L)'
;MKRLRLIQMFLLLFLAVGTYAVEPISGYFRIRNAHTRADGKQYVQVTGKYQAQPNQTADAVKTQPGSVIQLEAKWDNAKNRYIVTTLRSQGVDVINGYLLKAIEMFKNKIDQKLKDNLGTGGHYSMAKAGFEGILAQWDLDMHLEKTTTKNGAEAYYAYATVPSMQPLVDGYKAIKVLGLLYPTIVSQVDNAFADYPDILIGLKAKDANVVWKAVEKYAIQLINARFGADSDLAKVVKYYFDNDRINHGQTYYLMEGNHISKTEENGHGVNKYVEGEAKFDFCNNNTKDEYYGPELPVAGDAAKWFLEPVTNEAAHYFGVAPANKMKGKNGKYFTTLYTDFPMKIVDNMNAYIVESIGTTGAQKGYAQCKKIASKNDIIPAQTPIVLECETTVSASNRLLPLANATPAPTNNILKAVFFDEAKNTIETAGKTVRVFNINPKPAVRNPLGFYRYSGTIIKGNKAFLLVDANASGSKLDGYDMEEEGTADGIDEVTTATVETATNAVYYDLQGRRVDHPVRGIYIVNGKKVIIK
;
A
#
# COMPACT_ATOMS: atom_id res chain seq x y z
N MET A 1 32.88 42.98 -34.97
CA MET A 1 32.06 43.13 -33.74
C MET A 1 30.54 42.99 -33.93
N LYS A 2 29.92 43.40 -35.06
CA LYS A 2 28.45 43.22 -35.27
C LYS A 2 27.99 41.78 -35.56
N ARG A 3 28.82 40.91 -36.18
CA ARG A 3 28.48 39.49 -36.40
C ARG A 3 28.62 38.58 -35.16
N LEU A 4 29.47 38.94 -34.20
CA LEU A 4 29.64 38.18 -32.94
C LEU A 4 28.46 38.39 -31.98
N ARG A 5 27.85 39.59 -31.98
CA ARG A 5 26.67 39.92 -31.15
C ARG A 5 25.38 39.25 -31.66
N LEU A 6 25.27 38.96 -32.96
CA LEU A 6 24.11 38.26 -33.51
C LEU A 6 24.12 36.75 -33.15
N ILE A 7 25.30 36.13 -33.12
CA ILE A 7 25.47 34.72 -32.73
C ILE A 7 25.27 34.56 -31.21
N GLN A 8 25.71 35.52 -30.39
CA GLN A 8 25.42 35.51 -28.95
C GLN A 8 23.93 35.77 -28.64
N MET A 9 23.22 36.62 -29.41
CA MET A 9 21.76 36.75 -29.28
C MET A 9 21.00 35.50 -29.74
N PHE A 10 21.47 34.81 -30.79
CA PHE A 10 20.88 33.53 -31.21
C PHE A 10 21.18 32.38 -30.24
N LEU A 11 22.36 32.32 -29.62
CA LEU A 11 22.65 31.34 -28.57
C LEU A 11 21.89 31.62 -27.26
N LEU A 12 21.65 32.90 -26.92
CA LEU A 12 20.81 33.28 -25.78
C LEU A 12 19.32 33.05 -26.04
N LEU A 13 18.86 33.08 -27.30
CA LEU A 13 17.49 32.67 -27.65
C LEU A 13 17.31 31.14 -27.58
N PHE A 14 18.36 30.34 -27.85
CA PHE A 14 18.30 28.88 -27.71
C PHE A 14 18.52 28.37 -26.27
N LEU A 15 19.04 29.21 -25.36
CA LEU A 15 19.09 28.92 -23.93
C LEU A 15 17.80 29.34 -23.18
N ALA A 16 16.86 30.00 -23.87
CA ALA A 16 15.53 30.33 -23.36
C ALA A 16 14.40 29.48 -23.99
N VAL A 17 14.76 28.50 -24.81
CA VAL A 17 13.94 27.30 -25.01
C VAL A 17 14.57 26.17 -24.21
N GLY A 18 14.78 26.43 -22.91
CA GLY A 18 14.68 25.34 -21.96
C GLY A 18 13.29 24.75 -22.21
N THR A 19 13.24 23.62 -22.91
CA THR A 19 12.20 22.65 -22.64
C THR A 19 12.08 22.64 -21.13
N TYR A 20 10.99 23.20 -20.59
CA TYR A 20 10.69 23.01 -19.18
C TYR A 20 10.68 21.50 -19.04
N ALA A 21 11.75 20.93 -18.52
CA ALA A 21 11.86 19.51 -18.31
C ALA A 21 10.79 19.24 -17.28
N VAL A 22 9.63 18.77 -17.75
CA VAL A 22 8.50 18.50 -16.88
C VAL A 22 8.98 17.43 -15.92
N GLU A 23 9.15 17.81 -14.65
CA GLU A 23 9.75 16.93 -13.66
C GLU A 23 8.88 15.67 -13.50
N PRO A 24 9.51 14.50 -13.33
CA PRO A 24 8.79 13.29 -12.99
C PRO A 24 8.02 13.52 -11.68
N ILE A 25 6.85 12.91 -11.57
CA ILE A 25 6.15 12.86 -10.27
C ILE A 25 6.81 11.75 -9.46
N SER A 26 7.31 12.07 -8.28
CA SER A 26 7.99 11.12 -7.40
C SER A 26 7.76 11.45 -5.94
N GLY A 27 7.47 10.42 -5.12
CA GLY A 27 7.32 10.56 -3.68
C GLY A 27 5.98 10.05 -3.15
N TYR A 28 5.59 10.60 -1.99
CA TYR A 28 4.40 10.18 -1.26
C TYR A 28 3.36 11.29 -1.25
N PHE A 29 2.14 10.93 -1.61
CA PHE A 29 1.05 11.86 -1.80
C PHE A 29 -0.20 11.38 -1.08
N ARG A 30 -1.06 12.33 -0.72
CA ARG A 30 -2.50 12.13 -0.58
C ARG A 30 -3.15 12.48 -1.89
N ILE A 31 -4.06 11.62 -2.32
CA ILE A 31 -4.87 11.86 -3.52
C ILE A 31 -6.22 12.39 -3.04
N ARG A 32 -6.56 13.60 -3.45
CA ARG A 32 -7.84 14.26 -3.11
C ARG A 32 -8.62 14.56 -4.38
N ASN A 33 -9.90 14.25 -4.39
CA ASN A 33 -10.79 14.65 -5.46
C ASN A 33 -11.01 16.17 -5.49
N ALA A 34 -11.14 16.77 -6.68
CA ALA A 34 -11.30 18.21 -6.81
C ALA A 34 -12.74 18.70 -6.58
N HIS A 35 -13.75 17.86 -6.73
CA HIS A 35 -15.13 18.16 -6.41
C HIS A 35 -15.37 18.17 -4.90
N THR A 36 -15.87 19.29 -4.38
CA THR A 36 -16.13 19.49 -2.96
C THR A 36 -17.47 18.91 -2.56
N ARG A 37 -17.42 17.84 -1.77
CA ARG A 37 -18.59 17.18 -1.20
C ARG A 37 -19.05 17.83 0.08
N ALA A 38 -20.35 17.80 0.34
CA ALA A 38 -20.95 18.36 1.55
C ALA A 38 -20.49 17.64 2.84
N ASP A 39 -20.16 16.34 2.75
CA ASP A 39 -19.65 15.53 3.86
C ASP A 39 -18.14 15.70 4.11
N GLY A 40 -17.46 16.49 3.28
CA GLY A 40 -16.01 16.73 3.35
C GLY A 40 -15.15 15.51 3.00
N LYS A 41 -15.74 14.39 2.58
CA LYS A 41 -15.00 13.19 2.17
C LYS A 41 -14.51 13.36 0.75
N GLN A 42 -13.21 13.40 0.53
CA GLN A 42 -12.62 13.60 -0.81
C GLN A 42 -11.29 12.86 -0.97
N TYR A 43 -10.73 12.34 0.11
CA TYR A 43 -9.41 11.75 0.11
C TYR A 43 -9.47 10.24 -0.04
N VAL A 44 -8.58 9.75 -0.89
CA VAL A 44 -8.42 8.32 -1.16
C VAL A 44 -7.82 7.62 0.06
N GLN A 45 -8.43 6.50 0.42
CA GLN A 45 -7.93 5.57 1.41
C GLN A 45 -7.95 4.16 0.84
N VAL A 46 -6.79 3.50 0.86
CA VAL A 46 -6.67 2.07 0.57
C VAL A 46 -7.04 1.28 1.82
N THR A 47 -8.02 0.38 1.69
CA THR A 47 -8.56 -0.42 2.81
C THR A 47 -8.45 -1.92 2.57
N GLY A 48 -8.06 -2.34 1.37
CA GLY A 48 -7.88 -3.74 1.03
C GLY A 48 -7.05 -3.93 -0.24
N LYS A 49 -6.74 -5.20 -0.55
CA LYS A 49 -5.93 -5.58 -1.71
C LYS A 49 -6.46 -5.03 -3.04
N TYR A 50 -7.78 -4.98 -3.17
CA TYR A 50 -8.49 -4.49 -4.36
C TYR A 50 -9.52 -3.42 -4.00
N GLN A 51 -9.30 -2.70 -2.89
CA GLN A 51 -10.27 -1.77 -2.33
C GLN A 51 -9.59 -0.47 -1.93
N ALA A 52 -10.04 0.62 -2.56
CA ALA A 52 -9.75 1.98 -2.18
C ALA A 52 -10.96 2.85 -2.50
N GLN A 53 -11.21 3.91 -1.74
CA GLN A 53 -12.28 4.87 -2.00
C GLN A 53 -11.89 6.29 -1.56
N PRO A 54 -12.39 7.35 -2.22
CA PRO A 54 -12.20 8.76 -1.83
C PRO A 54 -13.09 9.16 -0.63
N ASN A 55 -13.16 8.32 0.39
CA ASN A 55 -14.16 8.40 1.46
C ASN A 55 -13.66 9.00 2.78
N GLN A 56 -12.47 9.62 2.78
CA GLN A 56 -11.89 10.25 3.98
C GLN A 56 -11.95 11.78 3.93
N THR A 57 -12.09 12.38 5.11
CA THR A 57 -11.98 13.83 5.30
C THR A 57 -10.53 14.27 5.45
N ALA A 58 -10.28 15.57 5.28
CA ALA A 58 -8.95 16.18 5.43
C ALA A 58 -8.29 15.91 6.80
N ASP A 59 -9.09 15.80 7.86
CA ASP A 59 -8.55 15.51 9.20
C ASP A 59 -8.31 14.02 9.44
N ALA A 60 -9.19 13.15 8.91
CA ALA A 60 -9.04 11.71 9.09
C ALA A 60 -7.74 11.20 8.46
N VAL A 61 -7.40 11.65 7.24
CA VAL A 61 -6.20 11.21 6.51
C VAL A 61 -4.87 11.58 7.15
N LYS A 62 -4.85 12.47 8.15
CA LYS A 62 -3.62 12.80 8.89
C LYS A 62 -3.09 11.63 9.70
N THR A 63 -3.94 10.65 10.02
CA THR A 63 -3.56 9.48 10.83
C THR A 63 -3.80 8.13 10.17
N GLN A 64 -4.23 8.10 8.90
CA GLN A 64 -4.54 6.85 8.19
C GLN A 64 -3.39 6.44 7.25
N PRO A 65 -2.69 5.32 7.53
CA PRO A 65 -1.59 4.87 6.67
C PRO A 65 -2.00 4.64 5.22
N GLY A 66 -3.18 4.09 4.96
CA GLY A 66 -3.68 3.85 3.60
C GLY A 66 -4.06 5.09 2.80
N SER A 67 -3.95 6.30 3.38
CA SER A 67 -4.08 7.56 2.64
C SER A 67 -2.74 8.07 2.11
N VAL A 68 -1.63 7.48 2.56
CA VAL A 68 -0.29 7.78 2.09
C VAL A 68 0.02 6.84 0.92
N ILE A 69 0.17 7.42 -0.28
CA ILE A 69 0.30 6.67 -1.53
C ILE A 69 1.62 7.07 -2.17
N GLN A 70 2.49 6.08 -2.42
CA GLN A 70 3.66 6.27 -3.25
C GLN A 70 3.22 6.36 -4.71
N LEU A 71 3.62 7.43 -5.38
CA LEU A 71 3.35 7.67 -6.78
C LEU A 71 4.66 8.00 -7.50
N GLU A 72 4.97 7.19 -8.51
CA GLU A 72 6.06 7.46 -9.45
C GLU A 72 5.45 7.54 -10.84
N ALA A 73 5.72 8.62 -11.58
CA ALA A 73 5.25 8.78 -12.95
C ALA A 73 6.30 9.48 -13.82
N LYS A 74 6.54 8.91 -15.00
CA LYS A 74 7.47 9.45 -16.00
C LYS A 74 6.71 10.31 -17.01
N TRP A 75 7.31 11.41 -17.43
CA TRP A 75 6.74 12.27 -18.45
C TRP A 75 6.92 11.68 -19.86
N ASP A 76 5.83 11.61 -20.63
CA ASP A 76 5.80 11.26 -22.05
C ASP A 76 5.66 12.52 -22.89
N ASN A 77 6.79 12.99 -23.44
CA ASN A 77 6.84 14.18 -24.29
C ASN A 77 5.98 14.05 -25.56
N ALA A 78 5.84 12.85 -26.12
CA ALA A 78 5.15 12.66 -27.39
C ALA A 78 3.64 12.84 -27.25
N LYS A 79 3.09 12.51 -26.08
CA LYS A 79 1.64 12.55 -25.80
C LYS A 79 1.25 13.57 -24.74
N ASN A 80 2.20 14.36 -24.23
CA ASN A 80 2.00 15.42 -23.25
C ASN A 80 1.25 14.95 -21.98
N ARG A 81 1.67 13.81 -21.44
CA ARG A 81 1.04 13.15 -20.28
C ARG A 81 2.09 12.41 -19.47
N TYR A 82 1.76 12.02 -18.25
CA TYR A 82 2.57 11.13 -17.44
C TYR A 82 2.11 9.68 -17.59
N ILE A 83 3.08 8.76 -17.63
CA ILE A 83 2.85 7.32 -17.49
C ILE A 83 3.16 6.93 -16.05
N VAL A 84 2.18 6.37 -15.35
CA VAL A 84 2.32 5.93 -13.96
C VAL A 84 3.14 4.64 -13.92
N THR A 85 4.27 4.67 -13.22
CA THR A 85 5.19 3.52 -13.10
C THR A 85 5.09 2.84 -11.74
N THR A 86 4.62 3.55 -10.71
CA THR A 86 4.36 2.99 -9.38
C THR A 86 3.13 3.67 -8.81
N LEU A 87 2.19 2.87 -8.30
CA LEU A 87 1.06 3.33 -7.51
C LEU A 87 0.89 2.36 -6.35
N ARG A 88 1.46 2.72 -5.19
CA ARG A 88 1.64 1.79 -4.07
C ARG A 88 1.14 2.35 -2.75
N SER A 89 0.39 1.55 -2.01
CA SER A 89 0.06 1.81 -0.61
C SER A 89 -0.31 0.50 0.09
N GLN A 90 -0.04 0.41 1.39
CA GLN A 90 -0.42 -0.74 2.22
C GLN A 90 0.11 -2.08 1.68
N GLY A 91 1.30 -2.06 1.07
CA GLY A 91 1.93 -3.25 0.50
C GLY A 91 1.30 -3.72 -0.82
N VAL A 92 0.34 -2.97 -1.36
CA VAL A 92 -0.27 -3.20 -2.67
C VAL A 92 0.37 -2.26 -3.67
N ASP A 93 0.94 -2.80 -4.75
CA ASP A 93 1.41 -2.04 -5.90
C ASP A 93 0.53 -2.40 -7.10
N VAL A 94 -0.29 -1.45 -7.54
CA VAL A 94 -1.28 -1.68 -8.60
C VAL A 94 -0.59 -1.87 -9.96
N ILE A 95 0.52 -1.17 -10.20
CA ILE A 95 1.22 -1.21 -11.48
C ILE A 95 2.10 -2.46 -11.55
N ASN A 96 3.06 -2.58 -10.65
CA ASN A 96 4.07 -3.64 -10.70
C ASN A 96 3.55 -4.96 -10.11
N GLY A 97 2.62 -4.89 -9.17
CA GLY A 97 2.06 -6.06 -8.50
C GLY A 97 0.92 -6.70 -9.28
N TYR A 98 0.11 -5.93 -10.00
CA TYR A 98 -1.10 -6.41 -10.67
C TYR A 98 -1.10 -6.21 -12.19
N LEU A 99 -1.05 -4.96 -12.67
CA LEU A 99 -1.21 -4.64 -14.09
C LEU A 99 -0.13 -5.31 -14.96
N LEU A 100 1.15 -5.04 -14.66
CA LEU A 100 2.26 -5.58 -15.44
C LEU A 100 2.33 -7.10 -15.35
N LYS A 101 2.06 -7.69 -14.17
CA LYS A 101 1.99 -9.15 -14.03
C LYS A 101 0.84 -9.75 -14.83
N ALA A 102 -0.31 -9.09 -14.90
CA ALA A 102 -1.44 -9.56 -15.71
C ALA A 102 -1.11 -9.52 -17.21
N ILE A 103 -0.49 -8.45 -17.69
CA ILE A 103 -0.02 -8.31 -19.07
C ILE A 103 1.02 -9.39 -19.40
N GLU A 104 1.97 -9.64 -18.49
CA GLU A 104 2.98 -10.68 -18.64
C GLU A 104 2.34 -12.07 -18.74
N MET A 105 1.45 -12.42 -17.80
CA MET A 105 0.71 -13.68 -17.84
C MET A 105 -0.07 -13.86 -19.15
N PHE A 106 -0.70 -12.79 -19.63
CA PHE A 106 -1.43 -12.81 -20.90
C PHE A 106 -0.50 -13.07 -22.09
N LYS A 107 0.61 -12.32 -22.20
CA LYS A 107 1.62 -12.51 -23.27
C LYS A 107 2.18 -13.94 -23.25
N ASN A 108 2.54 -14.44 -22.08
CA ASN A 108 3.08 -15.80 -21.92
C ASN A 108 2.06 -16.87 -22.34
N LYS A 109 0.78 -16.69 -22.00
CA LYS A 109 -0.27 -17.64 -22.37
C LYS A 109 -0.52 -17.69 -23.88
N ILE A 110 -0.42 -16.55 -24.57
CA ILE A 110 -0.50 -16.50 -26.03
C ILE A 110 0.73 -17.11 -26.67
N ASP A 111 1.94 -16.77 -26.20
CA ASP A 111 3.19 -17.38 -26.69
C ASP A 111 3.16 -18.90 -26.57
N GLN A 112 2.66 -19.42 -25.43
CA GLN A 112 2.47 -20.85 -25.23
C GLN A 112 1.45 -21.44 -26.20
N LYS A 113 0.26 -20.83 -26.37
CA LYS A 113 -0.75 -21.31 -27.33
C LYS A 113 -0.24 -21.28 -28.77
N LEU A 114 0.59 -20.30 -29.13
CA LEU A 114 1.23 -20.27 -30.45
C LEU A 114 2.22 -21.44 -30.60
N LYS A 115 3.02 -21.75 -29.58
CA LYS A 115 3.94 -22.90 -29.58
C LYS A 115 3.22 -24.23 -29.68
N ASP A 116 2.17 -24.41 -28.89
CA ASP A 116 1.40 -25.65 -28.85
C ASP A 116 0.77 -25.98 -30.22
N ASN A 117 0.34 -24.95 -30.96
CA ASN A 117 -0.35 -25.12 -32.24
C ASN A 117 0.57 -25.05 -33.47
N LEU A 118 1.67 -24.29 -33.41
CA LEU A 118 2.53 -23.99 -34.57
C LEU A 118 3.97 -24.50 -34.41
N GLY A 119 4.31 -25.10 -33.27
CA GLY A 119 5.67 -25.48 -32.90
C GLY A 119 6.56 -24.26 -32.66
N THR A 120 7.85 -24.38 -32.93
CA THR A 120 8.85 -23.31 -32.72
C THR A 120 9.53 -22.85 -34.01
N GLY A 121 8.97 -23.21 -35.17
CA GLY A 121 9.54 -22.91 -36.49
C GLY A 121 9.12 -21.56 -37.08
N GLY A 122 9.37 -21.36 -38.37
CA GLY A 122 9.09 -20.09 -39.06
C GLY A 122 7.64 -19.61 -38.96
N HIS A 123 6.66 -20.52 -39.01
CA HIS A 123 5.24 -20.20 -38.85
C HIS A 123 4.90 -19.61 -37.47
N TYR A 124 5.50 -20.17 -36.41
CA TYR A 124 5.37 -19.62 -35.05
C TYR A 124 5.97 -18.21 -34.98
N SER A 125 7.18 -18.00 -35.50
CA SER A 125 7.85 -16.70 -35.48
C SER A 125 7.02 -15.61 -36.21
N MET A 126 6.42 -15.96 -37.34
CA MET A 126 5.55 -15.05 -38.09
C MET A 126 4.27 -14.72 -37.31
N ALA A 127 3.60 -15.72 -36.72
CA ALA A 127 2.39 -15.52 -35.94
C ALA A 127 2.66 -14.68 -34.69
N LYS A 128 3.77 -14.94 -34.01
CA LYS A 128 4.24 -14.16 -32.85
C LYS A 128 4.48 -12.71 -33.22
N ALA A 129 5.22 -12.43 -34.29
CA ALA A 129 5.48 -11.06 -34.74
C ALA A 129 4.18 -10.32 -35.11
N GLY A 130 3.23 -10.99 -35.77
CA GLY A 130 1.93 -10.42 -36.07
C GLY A 130 1.14 -10.05 -34.81
N PHE A 131 1.13 -10.92 -33.81
CA PHE A 131 0.45 -10.68 -32.54
C PHE A 131 1.13 -9.56 -31.72
N GLU A 132 2.46 -9.54 -31.67
CA GLU A 132 3.22 -8.46 -31.04
C GLU A 132 2.96 -7.11 -31.71
N GLY A 133 2.81 -7.08 -33.04
CA GLY A 133 2.40 -5.88 -33.79
C GLY A 133 0.97 -5.39 -33.46
N ILE A 134 0.06 -6.31 -33.11
CA ILE A 134 -1.27 -5.94 -32.60
C ILE A 134 -1.16 -5.37 -31.19
N LEU A 135 -0.43 -6.04 -30.29
CA LEU A 135 -0.24 -5.56 -28.92
C LEU A 135 0.47 -4.22 -28.83
N ALA A 136 1.40 -3.94 -29.74
CA ALA A 136 2.09 -2.65 -29.79
C ALA A 136 1.16 -1.46 -30.09
N GLN A 137 -0.04 -1.72 -30.64
CA GLN A 137 -1.07 -0.70 -30.85
C GLN A 137 -1.93 -0.46 -29.62
N TRP A 138 -1.85 -1.34 -28.61
CA TRP A 138 -2.63 -1.23 -27.39
C TRP A 138 -1.90 -0.36 -26.37
N ASP A 139 -2.57 0.68 -25.90
CA ASP A 139 -2.12 1.48 -24.75
C ASP A 139 -2.58 0.78 -23.47
N LEU A 140 -1.67 0.08 -22.81
CA LEU A 140 -1.93 -0.72 -21.60
C LEU A 140 -1.46 -0.04 -20.31
N ASP A 141 -1.01 1.20 -20.42
CA ASP A 141 -0.49 1.98 -19.31
C ASP A 141 -1.61 2.77 -18.61
N MET A 142 -1.36 3.14 -17.35
CA MET A 142 -2.15 4.15 -16.63
C MET A 142 -1.51 5.52 -16.79
N HIS A 143 -2.33 6.55 -17.01
CA HIS A 143 -1.85 7.89 -17.33
C HIS A 143 -2.35 8.93 -16.33
N LEU A 144 -1.55 9.99 -16.15
CA LEU A 144 -1.98 11.25 -15.56
C LEU A 144 -1.81 12.37 -16.59
N GLU A 145 -2.80 13.24 -16.70
CA GLU A 145 -2.75 14.40 -17.60
C GLU A 145 -3.08 15.67 -16.83
N LYS A 146 -2.23 16.69 -16.98
CA LYS A 146 -2.43 17.97 -16.30
C LYS A 146 -3.70 18.64 -16.81
N THR A 147 -4.47 19.21 -15.88
CA THR A 147 -5.69 19.94 -16.16
C THR A 147 -5.88 21.04 -15.12
N THR A 148 -6.98 21.79 -15.23
CA THR A 148 -7.37 22.82 -14.25
C THR A 148 -8.80 22.60 -13.79
N THR A 149 -9.04 22.85 -12.51
CA THR A 149 -10.40 22.90 -11.94
C THR A 149 -11.19 24.08 -12.49
N LYS A 150 -12.50 24.14 -12.22
CA LYS A 150 -13.34 25.30 -12.57
C LYS A 150 -12.78 26.63 -12.05
N ASN A 151 -12.08 26.59 -10.91
CA ASN A 151 -11.48 27.76 -10.27
C ASN A 151 -10.01 28.00 -10.66
N GLY A 152 -9.48 27.26 -11.65
CA GLY A 152 -8.13 27.46 -12.18
C GLY A 152 -7.00 26.79 -11.40
N ALA A 153 -7.28 26.02 -10.35
CA ALA A 153 -6.25 25.25 -9.63
C ALA A 153 -5.74 24.08 -10.49
N GLU A 154 -4.42 23.85 -10.52
CA GLU A 154 -3.80 22.71 -11.20
C GLU A 154 -4.29 21.39 -10.59
N ALA A 155 -4.73 20.47 -11.45
CA ALA A 155 -5.18 19.14 -11.08
C ALA A 155 -4.77 18.13 -12.16
N TYR A 156 -5.12 16.86 -11.95
CA TYR A 156 -4.79 15.78 -12.85
C TYR A 156 -6.05 14.98 -13.21
N TYR A 157 -6.21 14.69 -14.49
CA TYR A 157 -7.00 13.55 -14.93
C TYR A 157 -6.20 12.28 -14.72
N ALA A 158 -6.81 11.22 -14.18
CA ALA A 158 -6.24 9.88 -14.13
C ALA A 158 -7.06 8.97 -15.05
N TYR A 159 -6.43 8.28 -16.00
CA TYR A 159 -7.16 7.51 -16.99
C TYR A 159 -6.40 6.29 -17.52
N ALA A 160 -7.17 5.39 -18.13
CA ALA A 160 -6.67 4.26 -18.91
C ALA A 160 -7.52 4.07 -20.17
N THR A 161 -6.96 3.40 -21.17
CA THR A 161 -7.66 3.12 -22.42
C THR A 161 -7.98 1.64 -22.51
N VAL A 162 -9.24 1.30 -22.77
CA VAL A 162 -9.60 -0.07 -23.14
C VAL A 162 -9.13 -0.28 -24.57
N PRO A 163 -8.26 -1.26 -24.85
CA PRO A 163 -7.74 -1.43 -26.19
C PRO A 163 -8.83 -1.65 -27.23
N SER A 164 -8.63 -1.15 -28.45
CA SER A 164 -9.56 -1.42 -29.54
C SER A 164 -9.43 -2.87 -30.02
N MET A 165 -10.57 -3.53 -30.29
CA MET A 165 -10.60 -4.84 -30.92
C MET A 165 -10.42 -4.78 -32.45
N GLN A 166 -10.41 -3.58 -33.05
CA GLN A 166 -10.26 -3.40 -34.50
C GLN A 166 -8.97 -4.02 -35.06
N PRO A 167 -7.79 -3.87 -34.42
CA PRO A 167 -6.57 -4.51 -34.91
C PRO A 167 -6.65 -6.04 -34.98
N LEU A 168 -7.45 -6.69 -34.12
CA LEU A 168 -7.68 -8.14 -34.20
C LEU A 168 -8.52 -8.49 -35.43
N VAL A 169 -9.57 -7.71 -35.71
CA VAL A 169 -10.42 -7.87 -36.90
C VAL A 169 -9.61 -7.67 -38.17
N ASP A 170 -8.78 -6.62 -38.22
CA ASP A 170 -7.95 -6.31 -39.39
C ASP A 170 -6.88 -7.40 -39.61
N GLY A 171 -6.29 -7.91 -38.54
CA GLY A 171 -5.36 -9.05 -38.59
C GLY A 171 -6.00 -10.30 -39.17
N TYR A 172 -7.21 -10.66 -38.70
CA TYR A 172 -7.94 -11.81 -39.25
C TYR A 172 -8.33 -11.61 -40.72
N LYS A 173 -8.69 -10.38 -41.13
CA LYS A 173 -8.94 -10.04 -42.53
C LYS A 173 -7.69 -10.26 -43.40
N ALA A 174 -6.51 -9.85 -42.93
CA ALA A 174 -5.26 -10.07 -43.64
C ALA A 174 -4.96 -11.57 -43.81
N ILE A 175 -5.20 -12.39 -42.77
CA ILE A 175 -5.07 -13.85 -42.85
C ILE A 175 -6.00 -14.44 -43.92
N LYS A 176 -7.26 -13.98 -44.02
CA LYS A 176 -8.16 -14.44 -45.07
C LYS A 176 -7.67 -14.14 -46.49
N VAL A 177 -7.03 -12.99 -46.69
CA VAL A 177 -6.41 -12.65 -47.99
C VAL A 177 -5.24 -13.59 -48.28
N LEU A 178 -4.39 -13.89 -47.29
CA LEU A 178 -3.32 -14.88 -47.40
C LEU A 178 -3.85 -16.29 -47.69
N GLY A 179 -5.04 -16.63 -47.19
CA GLY A 179 -5.74 -17.87 -47.47
C GLY A 179 -6.00 -18.15 -48.96
N LEU A 180 -5.99 -17.12 -49.81
CA LEU A 180 -6.08 -17.30 -51.27
C LEU A 180 -4.83 -17.97 -51.86
N LEU A 181 -3.68 -17.79 -51.21
CA LEU A 181 -2.39 -18.40 -51.59
C LEU A 181 -2.12 -19.67 -50.77
N TYR A 182 -2.64 -19.75 -49.55
CA TYR A 182 -2.44 -20.85 -48.61
C TYR A 182 -3.78 -21.30 -47.97
N PRO A 183 -4.59 -22.12 -48.66
CA PRO A 183 -5.98 -22.40 -48.26
C PRO A 183 -6.17 -22.95 -46.84
N THR A 184 -5.18 -23.68 -46.32
CA THR A 184 -5.23 -24.31 -44.99
C THR A 184 -5.03 -23.33 -43.84
N ILE A 185 -4.48 -22.12 -44.08
CA ILE A 185 -4.16 -21.17 -43.00
C ILE A 185 -5.43 -20.63 -42.32
N VAL A 186 -6.52 -20.47 -43.08
CA VAL A 186 -7.80 -19.98 -42.55
C VAL A 186 -8.42 -21.02 -41.63
N SER A 187 -8.43 -22.30 -42.02
CA SER A 187 -8.96 -23.37 -41.16
C SER A 187 -8.11 -23.58 -39.92
N GLN A 188 -6.79 -23.41 -40.01
CA GLN A 188 -5.90 -23.48 -38.85
C GLN A 188 -6.17 -22.35 -37.84
N VAL A 189 -6.35 -21.12 -38.32
CA VAL A 189 -6.69 -19.98 -37.46
C VAL A 189 -8.10 -20.14 -36.87
N ASP A 190 -9.09 -20.58 -37.66
CA ASP A 190 -10.43 -20.88 -37.15
C ASP A 190 -10.37 -21.94 -36.03
N ASN A 191 -9.60 -23.01 -36.21
CA ASN A 191 -9.41 -24.04 -35.19
C ASN A 191 -8.72 -23.51 -33.93
N ALA A 192 -7.82 -22.53 -34.04
CA ALA A 192 -7.20 -21.90 -32.87
C ALA A 192 -8.20 -21.16 -31.97
N PHE A 193 -9.36 -20.77 -32.52
CA PHE A 193 -10.49 -20.19 -31.79
C PHE A 193 -11.60 -21.20 -31.47
N ALA A 194 -11.36 -22.51 -31.60
CA ALA A 194 -12.39 -23.53 -31.32
C ALA A 194 -12.95 -23.45 -29.88
N ASP A 195 -12.10 -23.11 -28.91
CA ASP A 195 -12.49 -22.89 -27.50
C ASP A 195 -13.21 -21.53 -27.28
N TYR A 196 -13.16 -20.64 -28.26
CA TYR A 196 -13.69 -19.27 -28.19
C TYR A 196 -14.54 -18.93 -29.43
N PRO A 197 -15.61 -19.70 -29.72
CA PRO A 197 -16.37 -19.58 -30.96
C PRO A 197 -17.00 -18.20 -31.14
N ASP A 198 -17.38 -17.51 -30.06
CA ASP A 198 -17.98 -16.16 -30.14
C ASP A 198 -16.97 -15.11 -30.63
N ILE A 199 -15.68 -15.26 -30.26
CA ILE A 199 -14.61 -14.39 -30.79
C ILE A 199 -14.48 -14.62 -32.29
N LEU A 200 -14.46 -15.89 -32.71
CA LEU A 200 -14.35 -16.23 -34.13
C LEU A 200 -15.53 -15.69 -34.94
N ILE A 201 -16.75 -15.74 -34.39
CA ILE A 201 -17.94 -15.15 -35.02
C ILE A 201 -17.73 -13.66 -35.27
N GLY A 202 -17.29 -12.90 -34.27
CA GLY A 202 -17.00 -11.46 -34.42
C GLY A 202 -15.91 -11.18 -35.46
N LEU A 203 -14.81 -11.96 -35.44
CA LEU A 203 -13.73 -11.84 -36.42
C LEU A 203 -14.22 -12.12 -37.86
N LYS A 204 -15.05 -13.16 -38.05
CA LYS A 204 -15.65 -13.50 -39.36
C LYS A 204 -16.63 -12.43 -39.85
N ALA A 205 -17.41 -11.86 -38.94
CA ALA A 205 -18.34 -10.76 -39.20
C ALA A 205 -17.63 -9.44 -39.49
N LYS A 206 -16.33 -9.34 -39.18
CA LYS A 206 -15.53 -8.10 -39.23
C LYS A 206 -16.07 -7.02 -38.29
N ASP A 207 -16.59 -7.44 -37.14
CA ASP A 207 -17.24 -6.57 -36.18
C ASP A 207 -16.48 -6.58 -34.84
N ALA A 208 -15.81 -5.46 -34.57
CA ALA A 208 -15.02 -5.28 -33.36
C ALA A 208 -15.88 -5.24 -32.08
N ASN A 209 -17.14 -4.79 -32.16
CA ASN A 209 -18.06 -4.78 -31.03
C ASN A 209 -18.46 -6.22 -30.67
N VAL A 210 -18.72 -7.07 -31.67
CA VAL A 210 -19.01 -8.50 -31.44
C VAL A 210 -17.80 -9.21 -30.83
N VAL A 211 -16.59 -8.91 -31.30
CA VAL A 211 -15.36 -9.43 -30.68
C VAL A 211 -15.26 -8.97 -29.22
N TRP A 212 -15.53 -7.70 -28.93
CA TRP A 212 -15.50 -7.17 -27.57
C TRP A 212 -16.52 -7.84 -26.65
N LYS A 213 -17.77 -8.04 -27.11
CA LYS A 213 -18.80 -8.77 -26.35
C LYS A 213 -18.39 -10.22 -26.04
N ALA A 214 -17.71 -10.88 -26.96
CA ALA A 214 -17.12 -12.18 -26.68
C ALA A 214 -16.01 -12.10 -25.61
N VAL A 215 -15.12 -11.09 -25.68
CA VAL A 215 -14.06 -10.88 -24.68
C VAL A 215 -14.66 -10.64 -23.28
N GLU A 216 -15.69 -9.81 -23.15
CA GLU A 216 -16.39 -9.58 -21.87
C GLU A 216 -16.88 -10.90 -21.26
N LYS A 217 -17.57 -11.73 -22.06
CA LYS A 217 -18.08 -13.04 -21.65
C LYS A 217 -16.96 -13.94 -21.10
N TYR A 218 -15.87 -14.10 -21.84
CA TYR A 218 -14.77 -14.99 -21.42
C TYR A 218 -13.96 -14.40 -20.26
N ALA A 219 -13.83 -13.07 -20.17
CA ALA A 219 -13.17 -12.41 -19.05
C ALA A 219 -13.92 -12.66 -17.73
N ILE A 220 -15.25 -12.53 -17.71
CA ILE A 220 -16.06 -12.81 -16.51
C ILE A 220 -15.93 -14.28 -16.09
N GLN A 221 -15.95 -15.22 -17.03
CA GLN A 221 -15.74 -16.64 -16.71
C GLN A 221 -14.40 -16.87 -16.01
N LEU A 222 -13.32 -16.28 -16.52
CA LEU A 222 -11.99 -16.40 -15.93
C LEU A 222 -11.89 -15.73 -14.55
N ILE A 223 -12.50 -14.56 -14.38
CA ILE A 223 -12.53 -13.85 -13.10
C ILE A 223 -13.31 -14.66 -12.07
N ASN A 224 -14.48 -15.18 -12.42
CA ASN A 224 -15.29 -16.04 -11.54
C ASN A 224 -14.55 -17.32 -11.17
N ALA A 225 -13.89 -17.97 -12.13
CA ALA A 225 -13.12 -19.18 -11.88
C ALA A 225 -11.94 -18.93 -10.93
N ARG A 226 -11.31 -17.75 -10.99
CA ARG A 226 -10.13 -17.42 -10.19
C ARG A 226 -10.45 -16.86 -8.81
N PHE A 227 -11.45 -15.99 -8.71
CA PHE A 227 -11.74 -15.23 -7.49
C PHE A 227 -13.06 -15.64 -6.83
N GLY A 228 -13.89 -16.42 -7.50
CA GLY A 228 -15.26 -16.69 -7.10
C GLY A 228 -16.21 -15.59 -7.56
N ALA A 229 -17.42 -15.98 -7.97
CA ALA A 229 -18.45 -15.06 -8.46
C ALA A 229 -18.89 -14.03 -7.40
N ASP A 230 -18.75 -14.36 -6.11
CA ASP A 230 -19.12 -13.48 -5.01
C ASP A 230 -18.01 -12.51 -4.58
N SER A 231 -16.82 -12.60 -5.17
CA SER A 231 -15.74 -11.66 -4.88
C SER A 231 -16.10 -10.24 -5.33
N ASP A 232 -15.60 -9.24 -4.60
CA ASP A 232 -15.84 -7.83 -4.94
C ASP A 232 -15.37 -7.50 -6.36
N LEU A 233 -14.21 -8.04 -6.77
CA LEU A 233 -13.68 -7.87 -8.12
C LEU A 233 -14.64 -8.43 -9.18
N ALA A 234 -15.14 -9.65 -8.99
CA ALA A 234 -16.09 -10.26 -9.91
C ALA A 234 -17.38 -9.43 -10.03
N LYS A 235 -17.95 -9.00 -8.90
CA LYS A 235 -19.16 -8.17 -8.85
C LYS A 235 -18.97 -6.83 -9.56
N VAL A 236 -17.85 -6.16 -9.31
CA VAL A 236 -17.53 -4.88 -9.93
C VAL A 236 -17.39 -5.04 -11.44
N VAL A 237 -16.55 -5.96 -11.92
CA VAL A 237 -16.35 -6.13 -13.37
C VAL A 237 -17.65 -6.56 -14.06
N LYS A 238 -18.43 -7.45 -13.43
CA LYS A 238 -19.72 -7.89 -13.96
C LYS A 238 -20.70 -6.71 -14.09
N TYR A 239 -20.81 -5.86 -13.06
CA TYR A 239 -21.67 -4.68 -13.11
C TYR A 239 -21.33 -3.78 -14.31
N TYR A 240 -20.05 -3.52 -14.55
CA TYR A 240 -19.63 -2.68 -15.67
C TYR A 240 -19.94 -3.30 -17.04
N PHE A 241 -19.77 -4.61 -17.21
CA PHE A 241 -20.09 -5.29 -18.47
C PHE A 241 -21.60 -5.45 -18.70
N ASP A 242 -22.37 -5.82 -17.68
CA ASP A 242 -23.83 -5.99 -17.77
C ASP A 242 -24.55 -4.69 -18.15
N ASN A 243 -23.96 -3.53 -17.83
CA ASN A 243 -24.53 -2.22 -18.07
C ASN A 243 -23.90 -1.49 -19.27
N ASP A 244 -23.11 -2.19 -20.11
CA ASP A 244 -22.44 -1.63 -21.29
C ASP A 244 -21.58 -0.38 -20.98
N ARG A 245 -21.06 -0.33 -19.75
CA ARG A 245 -20.35 0.84 -19.21
C ARG A 245 -18.89 0.90 -19.69
N ILE A 246 -18.36 -0.21 -20.21
CA ILE A 246 -16.99 -0.33 -20.70
C ILE A 246 -17.01 -0.86 -22.15
N ASN A 247 -16.35 -0.12 -23.03
CA ASN A 247 -16.34 -0.33 -24.48
C ASN A 247 -14.91 -0.27 -24.99
N HIS A 248 -14.59 -1.10 -25.99
CA HIS A 248 -13.27 -1.15 -26.60
C HIS A 248 -12.92 0.14 -27.36
N GLY A 249 -11.63 0.50 -27.35
CA GLY A 249 -11.12 1.69 -28.03
C GLY A 249 -11.55 3.02 -27.40
N GLN A 250 -12.03 3.00 -26.15
CA GLN A 250 -12.44 4.19 -25.40
C GLN A 250 -11.50 4.44 -24.22
N THR A 251 -11.34 5.72 -23.88
CA THR A 251 -10.58 6.15 -22.71
C THR A 251 -11.52 6.45 -21.56
N TYR A 252 -11.18 5.93 -20.38
CA TYR A 252 -11.96 6.05 -19.15
C TYR A 252 -11.16 6.82 -18.11
N TYR A 253 -11.77 7.88 -17.61
CA TYR A 253 -11.23 8.80 -16.62
C TYR A 253 -11.82 8.45 -15.27
N LEU A 254 -10.96 8.33 -14.26
CA LEU A 254 -11.37 8.11 -12.88
C LEU A 254 -12.12 9.33 -12.37
N MET A 255 -13.32 9.11 -11.83
CA MET A 255 -14.10 10.13 -11.15
C MET A 255 -14.50 9.66 -9.75
N GLU A 256 -14.88 10.58 -8.87
CA GLU A 256 -15.67 10.21 -7.70
C GLU A 256 -17.16 10.39 -7.98
N GLY A 257 -17.97 9.59 -7.31
CA GLY A 257 -19.42 9.71 -7.33
C GLY A 257 -20.11 8.38 -7.59
N ASN A 258 -21.42 8.42 -7.80
CA ASN A 258 -22.21 7.21 -7.99
C ASN A 258 -22.15 6.66 -9.41
N HIS A 259 -22.34 7.53 -10.41
CA HIS A 259 -22.29 7.23 -11.85
C HIS A 259 -22.59 8.49 -12.67
N ILE A 260 -22.40 8.38 -13.99
CA ILE A 260 -23.02 9.28 -14.97
C ILE A 260 -24.34 8.68 -15.41
N SER A 261 -25.45 9.35 -15.11
CA SER A 261 -26.78 8.93 -15.53
C SER A 261 -27.06 9.42 -16.95
N LYS A 262 -27.62 8.56 -17.79
CA LYS A 262 -28.12 8.89 -19.11
C LYS A 262 -29.63 9.18 -19.00
N THR A 263 -30.04 10.37 -19.39
CA THR A 263 -31.44 10.83 -19.37
C THR A 263 -31.82 11.42 -20.72
N GLU A 264 -33.12 11.54 -21.01
CA GLU A 264 -33.59 12.26 -22.19
C GLU A 264 -34.21 13.59 -21.77
N GLU A 265 -33.79 14.68 -22.41
CA GLU A 265 -34.36 16.02 -22.22
C GLU A 265 -34.59 16.67 -23.58
N ASN A 266 -35.81 17.15 -23.83
CA ASN A 266 -36.16 17.83 -25.08
C ASN A 266 -35.82 17.03 -26.36
N GLY A 267 -35.94 15.70 -26.31
CA GLY A 267 -35.65 14.81 -27.44
C GLY A 267 -34.16 14.52 -27.68
N HIS A 268 -33.29 14.94 -26.77
CA HIS A 268 -31.84 14.68 -26.83
C HIS A 268 -31.36 13.89 -25.62
N GLY A 269 -30.37 13.03 -25.82
CA GLY A 269 -29.68 12.35 -24.74
C GLY A 269 -28.82 13.34 -23.94
N VAL A 270 -28.96 13.31 -22.62
CA VAL A 270 -28.22 14.16 -21.68
C VAL A 270 -27.55 13.30 -20.63
N ASN A 271 -26.23 13.41 -20.55
CA ASN A 271 -25.43 12.88 -19.45
C ASN A 271 -25.55 13.80 -18.22
N LYS A 272 -25.72 13.22 -17.03
CA LYS A 272 -25.69 13.96 -15.75
C LYS A 272 -24.82 13.28 -14.72
N TYR A 273 -24.03 14.08 -14.02
CA TYR A 273 -23.23 13.62 -12.89
C TYR A 273 -24.10 13.38 -11.65
N VAL A 274 -23.89 12.24 -10.98
CA VAL A 274 -24.60 11.89 -9.74
C VAL A 274 -23.58 11.68 -8.62
N GLU A 275 -23.52 12.61 -7.66
CA GLU A 275 -22.54 12.60 -6.55
C GLU A 275 -22.65 11.34 -5.65
N GLY A 276 -23.86 10.95 -5.24
CA GLY A 276 -24.12 9.81 -4.33
C GLY A 276 -23.04 9.53 -3.27
N GLU A 277 -22.67 8.25 -3.11
CA GLU A 277 -21.62 7.85 -2.16
C GLU A 277 -20.21 8.29 -2.61
N ALA A 278 -19.33 8.58 -1.65
CA ALA A 278 -17.93 8.90 -1.90
C ALA A 278 -17.15 7.64 -2.35
N LYS A 279 -17.36 7.21 -3.58
CA LYS A 279 -16.73 6.05 -4.20
C LYS A 279 -16.14 6.41 -5.57
N PHE A 280 -15.23 5.58 -6.06
CA PHE A 280 -14.72 5.65 -7.42
C PHE A 280 -15.74 5.14 -8.43
N ASP A 281 -15.75 5.80 -9.58
CA ASP A 281 -16.38 5.36 -10.81
C ASP A 281 -15.56 5.90 -11.99
N PHE A 282 -16.02 5.70 -13.22
CA PHE A 282 -15.38 6.18 -14.43
C PHE A 282 -16.36 6.96 -15.30
N CYS A 283 -15.85 8.00 -15.94
CA CYS A 283 -16.50 8.65 -17.07
C CYS A 283 -15.63 8.46 -18.32
N ASN A 284 -16.26 8.29 -19.47
CA ASN A 284 -15.53 8.17 -20.73
C ASN A 284 -15.41 9.54 -21.44
N ASN A 285 -14.47 9.62 -22.38
CA ASN A 285 -14.39 10.76 -23.30
C ASN A 285 -15.32 10.64 -24.52
N ASN A 286 -16.12 9.56 -24.59
CA ASN A 286 -16.98 9.12 -25.69
C ASN A 286 -17.12 10.12 -26.84
N THR A 287 -16.22 9.98 -27.82
CA THR A 287 -16.10 10.90 -28.95
C THR A 287 -16.95 10.48 -30.16
N LYS A 288 -17.71 9.38 -30.06
CA LYS A 288 -18.46 8.78 -31.17
C LYS A 288 -19.97 8.72 -30.96
N ASP A 289 -20.45 8.81 -29.73
CA ASP A 289 -21.87 8.89 -29.42
C ASP A 289 -22.35 10.34 -29.58
N GLU A 290 -22.98 10.63 -30.71
CA GLU A 290 -23.56 11.94 -30.99
C GLU A 290 -24.89 12.18 -30.27
N TYR A 291 -25.49 11.13 -29.67
CA TYR A 291 -26.80 11.24 -29.02
C TYR A 291 -26.69 11.70 -27.57
N TYR A 292 -25.78 11.10 -26.78
CA TYR A 292 -25.53 11.51 -25.38
C TYR A 292 -24.31 12.42 -25.22
N GLY A 293 -23.35 12.39 -26.16
CA GLY A 293 -22.09 13.11 -26.07
C GLY A 293 -21.10 12.55 -25.03
N PRO A 294 -19.98 13.27 -24.80
CA PRO A 294 -18.93 12.83 -23.88
C PRO A 294 -19.35 12.97 -22.40
N GLU A 295 -18.91 12.04 -21.56
CA GLU A 295 -19.23 12.05 -20.12
C GLU A 295 -18.23 12.89 -19.31
N LEU A 296 -16.97 12.96 -19.74
CA LEU A 296 -15.91 13.68 -19.03
C LEU A 296 -16.25 15.17 -18.73
N PRO A 297 -16.75 15.98 -19.68
CA PRO A 297 -17.15 17.36 -19.38
C PRO A 297 -18.27 17.46 -18.35
N VAL A 298 -19.15 16.46 -18.29
CA VAL A 298 -20.30 16.41 -17.36
C VAL A 298 -19.82 16.09 -15.94
N ALA A 299 -18.85 15.18 -15.78
CA ALA A 299 -18.23 14.90 -14.49
C ALA A 299 -17.52 16.15 -13.93
N GLY A 300 -16.90 16.96 -14.79
CA GLY A 300 -16.30 18.23 -14.39
C GLY A 300 -15.16 18.03 -13.37
N ASP A 301 -15.23 18.70 -12.22
CA ASP A 301 -14.20 18.58 -11.19
C ASP A 301 -14.21 17.22 -10.48
N ALA A 302 -15.30 16.44 -10.61
CA ALA A 302 -15.38 15.10 -10.06
C ALA A 302 -14.41 14.11 -10.75
N ALA A 303 -14.02 14.40 -11.99
CA ALA A 303 -13.02 13.62 -12.72
C ALA A 303 -11.57 14.07 -12.45
N LYS A 304 -11.36 15.08 -11.61
CA LYS A 304 -10.05 15.72 -11.40
C LYS A 304 -9.52 15.43 -10.01
N TRP A 305 -8.22 15.23 -9.94
CA TRP A 305 -7.52 14.79 -8.73
C TRP A 305 -6.34 15.70 -8.42
N PHE A 306 -6.24 16.12 -7.16
CA PHE A 306 -5.09 16.80 -6.61
C PHE A 306 -4.12 15.78 -6.03
N LEU A 307 -2.83 16.00 -6.30
CA LEU A 307 -1.72 15.26 -5.73
C LEU A 307 -1.08 16.11 -4.64
N GLU A 308 -1.43 15.86 -3.38
CA GLU A 308 -0.94 16.64 -2.25
C GLU A 308 0.25 15.92 -1.61
N PRO A 309 1.47 16.47 -1.66
CA PRO A 309 2.63 15.78 -1.09
C PRO A 309 2.47 15.60 0.42
N VAL A 310 2.89 14.45 0.95
CA VAL A 310 2.96 14.22 2.40
C VAL A 310 4.29 14.76 2.91
N THR A 311 4.24 15.90 3.59
CA THR A 311 5.44 16.60 4.10
C THR A 311 5.43 16.66 5.62
N ASN A 312 6.39 17.38 6.23
CA ASN A 312 6.36 17.68 7.66
C ASN A 312 5.58 18.98 7.97
N GLU A 313 4.97 19.64 6.99
CA GLU A 313 4.22 20.88 7.20
C GLU A 313 2.89 20.63 7.91
N ALA A 314 2.38 21.66 8.60
CA ALA A 314 1.19 21.56 9.45
C ALA A 314 -0.08 21.12 8.70
N ALA A 315 -0.20 21.43 7.40
CA ALA A 315 -1.35 21.04 6.58
C ALA A 315 -1.23 19.62 6.01
N HIS A 316 0.00 19.13 5.82
CA HIS A 316 0.29 17.96 4.98
C HIS A 316 0.94 16.79 5.72
N TYR A 317 1.10 16.90 7.03
CA TYR A 317 1.73 15.85 7.84
C TYR A 317 0.96 14.53 7.86
N PHE A 318 1.70 13.43 8.01
CA PHE A 318 1.19 12.17 8.55
C PHE A 318 1.67 12.04 10.00
N GLY A 319 0.83 11.51 10.90
CA GLY A 319 1.17 11.37 12.31
C GLY A 319 0.32 10.35 13.04
N VAL A 320 0.61 10.14 14.31
CA VAL A 320 -0.14 9.20 15.16
C VAL A 320 -0.86 9.91 16.30
N ALA A 321 -2.07 9.47 16.60
CA ALA A 321 -2.85 9.95 17.73
C ALA A 321 -3.09 8.80 18.73
N PRO A 322 -2.19 8.59 19.72
CA PRO A 322 -2.44 7.67 20.82
C PRO A 322 -3.75 8.00 21.54
N ALA A 323 -4.48 6.98 21.98
CA ALA A 323 -5.69 7.20 22.79
C ALA A 323 -5.30 7.68 24.20
N ASN A 324 -6.09 8.58 24.80
CA ASN A 324 -5.86 9.11 26.16
C ASN A 324 -5.64 8.00 27.21
N LYS A 325 -6.34 6.86 27.07
CA LYS A 325 -6.21 5.72 27.98
C LYS A 325 -4.84 5.03 27.91
N MET A 326 -4.08 5.22 26.84
CA MET A 326 -2.78 4.58 26.61
C MET A 326 -1.64 5.37 27.23
N LYS A 327 -1.90 6.04 28.36
CA LYS A 327 -0.90 6.80 29.11
C LYS A 327 -0.13 5.86 30.03
N GLY A 328 1.19 5.84 29.89
CA GLY A 328 2.08 5.09 30.77
C GLY A 328 2.25 5.76 32.13
N LYS A 329 2.86 5.04 33.07
CA LYS A 329 3.18 5.60 34.40
C LYS A 329 4.23 6.70 34.35
N ASN A 330 5.07 6.71 33.30
CA ASN A 330 6.03 7.77 32.99
C ASN A 330 5.37 9.05 32.43
N GLY A 331 4.04 9.09 32.30
CA GLY A 331 3.31 10.25 31.80
C GLY A 331 3.25 10.38 30.28
N LYS A 332 3.98 9.53 29.53
CA LYS A 332 3.97 9.48 28.06
C LYS A 332 2.77 8.68 27.53
N TYR A 333 2.47 8.82 26.25
CA TYR A 333 1.39 8.10 25.57
C TYR A 333 1.93 7.08 24.57
N PHE A 334 1.24 5.94 24.43
CA PHE A 334 1.74 4.84 23.62
C PHE A 334 0.75 4.38 22.56
N THR A 335 1.25 4.01 21.39
CA THR A 335 0.49 3.36 20.32
C THR A 335 1.37 2.36 19.58
N THR A 336 0.78 1.52 18.74
CA THR A 336 1.52 0.76 17.74
C THR A 336 1.24 1.28 16.33
N LEU A 337 2.19 1.04 15.43
CA LEU A 337 2.09 1.39 14.01
C LEU A 337 2.81 0.34 13.15
N TYR A 338 2.31 0.17 11.93
CA TYR A 338 2.93 -0.59 10.86
C TYR A 338 2.58 0.04 9.51
N THR A 339 3.57 0.35 8.67
CA THR A 339 3.40 0.99 7.36
C THR A 339 4.23 0.26 6.30
N ASP A 340 3.88 0.45 5.03
CA ASP A 340 4.58 -0.13 3.89
C ASP A 340 5.74 0.72 3.37
N PHE A 341 5.88 1.94 3.90
CA PHE A 341 6.92 2.90 3.60
C PHE A 341 7.86 3.13 4.81
N PRO A 342 9.15 3.43 4.58
CA PRO A 342 10.05 3.95 5.60
C PRO A 342 9.58 5.33 6.08
N MET A 343 9.82 5.64 7.36
CA MET A 343 9.39 6.91 7.94
C MET A 343 10.47 7.53 8.82
N LYS A 344 10.67 8.85 8.71
CA LYS A 344 11.47 9.63 9.66
C LYS A 344 10.60 10.13 10.81
N ILE A 345 11.08 9.99 12.04
CA ILE A 345 10.46 10.60 13.21
C ILE A 345 10.72 12.11 13.19
N VAL A 346 9.67 12.94 13.12
CA VAL A 346 9.81 14.40 13.02
C VAL A 346 9.79 15.05 14.41
N ASP A 347 8.85 14.64 15.25
CA ASP A 347 8.66 15.21 16.59
C ASP A 347 9.33 14.35 17.67
N ASN A 348 9.19 14.74 18.94
CA ASN A 348 9.80 14.00 20.05
C ASN A 348 9.04 12.69 20.30
N MET A 349 9.46 11.62 19.64
CA MET A 349 8.95 10.27 19.82
C MET A 349 10.10 9.26 19.81
N ASN A 350 9.88 8.16 20.53
CA ASN A 350 10.76 7.00 20.51
C ASN A 350 10.02 5.82 19.89
N ALA A 351 10.71 5.05 19.05
CA ALA A 351 10.19 3.83 18.45
C ALA A 351 10.93 2.61 18.97
N TYR A 352 10.16 1.57 19.31
CA TYR A 352 10.65 0.34 19.90
C TYR A 352 10.18 -0.87 19.12
N ILE A 353 11.06 -1.86 18.99
CA ILE A 353 10.70 -3.23 18.62
C ILE A 353 10.58 -4.09 19.88
N VAL A 354 10.00 -5.28 19.76
CA VAL A 354 10.07 -6.31 20.81
C VAL A 354 10.98 -7.42 20.31
N GLU A 355 12.02 -7.76 21.06
CA GLU A 355 12.98 -8.80 20.67
C GLU A 355 12.61 -10.19 21.23
N SER A 356 11.99 -10.22 22.41
CA SER A 356 11.59 -11.46 23.07
C SER A 356 10.53 -11.23 24.16
N ILE A 357 10.02 -12.32 24.74
CA ILE A 357 9.25 -12.30 25.99
C ILE A 357 10.11 -12.93 27.07
N GLY A 358 10.30 -12.20 28.18
CA GLY A 358 11.08 -12.70 29.31
C GLY A 358 10.46 -13.97 29.89
N THR A 359 11.30 -14.94 30.26
CA THR A 359 10.87 -16.28 30.70
C THR A 359 11.16 -16.55 32.18
N THR A 360 12.02 -15.76 32.81
CA THR A 360 12.55 -15.97 34.16
C THR A 360 12.51 -14.70 35.02
N GLY A 361 12.57 -14.88 36.33
CA GLY A 361 12.71 -13.78 37.30
C GLY A 361 11.67 -12.68 37.18
N ALA A 362 12.09 -11.44 37.45
CA ALA A 362 11.25 -10.25 37.38
C ALA A 362 10.77 -9.89 35.96
N GLN A 363 11.45 -10.40 34.92
CA GLN A 363 11.15 -10.20 33.50
C GLN A 363 10.15 -11.22 32.95
N LYS A 364 9.80 -12.26 33.71
CA LYS A 364 8.88 -13.31 33.26
C LYS A 364 7.53 -12.72 32.83
N GLY A 365 7.18 -12.91 31.55
CA GLY A 365 5.96 -12.44 30.93
C GLY A 365 5.99 -10.96 30.50
N TYR A 366 7.16 -10.31 30.51
CA TYR A 366 7.37 -8.96 30.02
C TYR A 366 8.02 -8.96 28.63
N ALA A 367 7.49 -8.13 27.73
CA ALA A 367 8.03 -7.88 26.41
C ALA A 367 9.33 -7.09 26.52
N GLN A 368 10.41 -7.70 26.04
CA GLN A 368 11.75 -7.10 26.03
C GLN A 368 11.83 -6.16 24.84
N CYS A 369 11.73 -4.86 25.11
CA CYS A 369 11.67 -3.85 24.09
C CYS A 369 13.05 -3.24 23.85
N LYS A 370 13.35 -2.92 22.59
CA LYS A 370 14.58 -2.22 22.21
C LYS A 370 14.25 -0.98 21.41
N LYS A 371 14.80 0.16 21.83
CA LYS A 371 14.70 1.41 21.08
C LYS A 371 15.48 1.26 19.76
N ILE A 372 14.85 1.61 18.65
CA ILE A 372 15.46 1.52 17.31
C ILE A 372 15.56 2.87 16.60
N ALA A 373 14.79 3.86 17.06
CA ALA A 373 14.77 5.18 16.47
C ALA A 373 14.23 6.21 17.47
N SER A 374 14.80 7.41 17.42
CA SER A 374 14.34 8.62 18.10
C SER A 374 14.07 9.72 17.07
N LYS A 375 13.84 10.96 17.52
CA LYS A 375 13.67 12.11 16.64
C LYS A 375 14.81 12.21 15.60
N ASN A 376 14.42 12.43 14.34
CA ASN A 376 15.25 12.47 13.13
C ASN A 376 15.77 11.13 12.62
N ASP A 377 15.62 10.04 13.37
CA ASP A 377 15.97 8.72 12.89
C ASP A 377 14.90 8.15 11.95
N ILE A 378 15.30 7.17 11.15
CA ILE A 378 14.46 6.49 10.17
C ILE A 378 14.05 5.13 10.70
N ILE A 379 12.75 4.86 10.70
CA ILE A 379 12.17 3.54 10.90
C ILE A 379 12.04 2.88 9.53
N PRO A 380 12.63 1.69 9.32
CA PRO A 380 12.51 0.98 8.06
C PRO A 380 11.06 0.63 7.71
N ALA A 381 10.75 0.55 6.40
CA ALA A 381 9.48 0.06 5.91
C ALA A 381 9.14 -1.31 6.52
N GLN A 382 7.85 -1.60 6.68
CA GLN A 382 7.39 -2.91 7.14
C GLN A 382 8.00 -3.35 8.49
N THR A 383 8.31 -2.38 9.36
CA THR A 383 8.75 -2.65 10.74
C THR A 383 7.59 -2.38 11.71
N PRO A 384 6.97 -3.40 12.31
CA PRO A 384 5.95 -3.19 13.33
C PRO A 384 6.61 -2.67 14.61
N ILE A 385 6.07 -1.57 15.16
CA ILE A 385 6.69 -0.85 16.28
C ILE A 385 5.68 -0.51 17.37
N VAL A 386 6.21 -0.26 18.56
CA VAL A 386 5.58 0.53 19.62
C VAL A 386 6.15 1.94 19.56
N LEU A 387 5.29 2.95 19.57
CA LEU A 387 5.66 4.37 19.63
C LEU A 387 5.34 4.91 21.01
N GLU A 388 6.31 5.63 21.57
CA GLU A 388 6.16 6.49 22.74
C GLU A 388 6.06 7.95 22.27
N CYS A 389 5.03 8.65 22.73
CA CYS A 389 4.66 10.00 22.30
C CYS A 389 4.48 10.94 23.49
N GLU A 390 4.79 12.22 23.31
CA GLU A 390 4.57 13.26 24.33
C GLU A 390 3.07 13.59 24.52
N THR A 391 2.29 13.49 23.43
CA THR A 391 0.89 13.94 23.42
C THR A 391 -0.01 12.94 22.70
N THR A 392 -1.32 13.16 22.76
CA THR A 392 -2.31 12.44 21.95
C THR A 392 -2.61 13.12 20.60
N VAL A 393 -1.98 14.27 20.32
CA VAL A 393 -2.27 15.10 19.15
C VAL A 393 -1.34 14.72 18.00
N SER A 394 -1.91 14.28 16.88
CA SER A 394 -1.13 13.82 15.72
C SER A 394 -0.21 14.89 15.12
N ALA A 395 -0.60 16.17 15.19
CA ALA A 395 0.22 17.29 14.74
C ALA A 395 1.52 17.49 15.54
N SER A 396 1.61 16.91 16.73
CA SER A 396 2.81 16.89 17.59
C SER A 396 3.50 15.53 17.61
N ASN A 397 3.04 14.58 16.80
CA ASN A 397 3.52 13.21 16.70
C ASN A 397 3.72 12.84 15.21
N ARG A 398 4.43 13.69 14.47
CA ARG A 398 4.56 13.58 13.01
C ARG A 398 5.61 12.56 12.58
N LEU A 399 5.31 11.90 11.47
CA LEU A 399 6.13 10.89 10.79
C LEU A 399 6.17 11.26 9.31
N LEU A 400 7.37 11.34 8.73
CA LEU A 400 7.57 11.71 7.33
C LEU A 400 7.90 10.47 6.49
N PRO A 401 7.05 10.07 5.53
CA PRO A 401 7.37 9.01 4.58
C PRO A 401 8.62 9.34 3.75
N LEU A 402 9.46 8.34 3.47
CA LEU A 402 10.71 8.50 2.70
C LEU A 402 10.86 7.41 1.62
N ALA A 403 11.61 7.71 0.56
CA ALA A 403 11.93 6.74 -0.48
C ALA A 403 13.05 5.76 -0.07
N ASN A 404 13.96 6.19 0.83
CA ASN A 404 15.13 5.41 1.21
C ASN A 404 14.76 4.21 2.08
N ALA A 405 15.01 3.01 1.57
CA ALA A 405 14.82 1.77 2.30
C ALA A 405 16.12 1.34 2.98
N THR A 406 16.11 1.29 4.31
CA THR A 406 17.02 0.45 5.09
C THR A 406 16.35 -0.91 5.36
N PRO A 407 17.09 -2.01 5.57
CA PRO A 407 16.49 -3.29 5.91
C PRO A 407 15.79 -3.25 7.28
N ALA A 408 14.64 -3.92 7.39
CA ALA A 408 13.94 -4.06 8.66
C ALA A 408 14.75 -4.92 9.66
N PRO A 409 14.71 -4.64 10.97
CA PRO A 409 15.37 -5.46 11.98
C PRO A 409 14.85 -6.91 11.97
N THR A 410 15.75 -7.89 11.96
CA THR A 410 15.39 -9.32 11.86
C THR A 410 14.98 -9.95 13.18
N ASN A 411 15.33 -9.32 14.30
CA ASN A 411 15.08 -9.82 15.65
C ASN A 411 13.75 -9.30 16.26
N ASN A 412 12.91 -8.63 15.47
CA ASN A 412 11.62 -8.15 15.93
C ASN A 412 10.55 -9.27 15.93
N ILE A 413 9.99 -9.59 17.10
CA ILE A 413 8.93 -10.59 17.25
C ILE A 413 7.51 -9.99 17.09
N LEU A 414 7.38 -8.67 16.98
CA LEU A 414 6.11 -8.04 16.61
C LEU A 414 5.68 -8.50 15.22
N LYS A 415 4.37 -8.66 15.08
CA LYS A 415 3.68 -8.97 13.82
C LYS A 415 2.67 -7.87 13.54
N ALA A 416 2.32 -7.72 12.28
CA ALA A 416 1.30 -6.78 11.83
C ALA A 416 0.75 -7.24 10.48
N VAL A 417 -0.41 -6.69 10.14
CA VAL A 417 -1.07 -6.84 8.85
C VAL A 417 -1.42 -5.45 8.33
N PHE A 418 -1.46 -5.26 7.02
CA PHE A 418 -1.83 -3.96 6.43
C PHE A 418 -3.31 -3.67 6.52
N PHE A 419 -4.13 -4.70 6.36
CA PHE A 419 -5.60 -4.59 6.31
C PHE A 419 -6.22 -5.29 7.51
N ASP A 420 -7.48 -4.95 7.79
CA ASP A 420 -8.27 -5.69 8.76
C ASP A 420 -8.36 -7.17 8.36
N GLU A 421 -8.02 -8.06 9.28
CA GLU A 421 -7.94 -9.49 9.01
C GLU A 421 -8.62 -10.29 10.12
N ALA A 422 -9.31 -11.36 9.74
CA ALA A 422 -10.00 -12.21 10.69
C ALA A 422 -8.98 -12.89 11.61
N LYS A 423 -9.23 -12.84 12.92
CA LYS A 423 -8.31 -13.38 13.93
C LYS A 423 -7.96 -14.85 13.69
N ASN A 424 -8.91 -15.65 13.21
CA ASN A 424 -8.73 -17.07 12.93
C ASN A 424 -7.83 -17.37 11.71
N THR A 425 -7.59 -16.42 10.80
CA THR A 425 -6.62 -16.61 9.71
C THR A 425 -5.19 -16.32 10.17
N ILE A 426 -5.03 -15.55 11.26
CA ILE A 426 -3.73 -15.20 11.87
C ILE A 426 -3.32 -16.24 12.92
N GLU A 427 -4.24 -16.69 13.78
CA GLU A 427 -3.97 -17.67 14.84
C GLU A 427 -3.76 -19.07 14.25
N THR A 428 -2.49 -19.43 14.05
CA THR A 428 -2.08 -20.73 13.51
C THR A 428 -1.18 -21.48 14.51
N ALA A 429 -1.13 -22.81 14.40
CA ALA A 429 -0.23 -23.68 15.16
C ALA A 429 -0.26 -23.48 16.69
N GLY A 430 -1.44 -23.29 17.28
CA GLY A 430 -1.61 -23.14 18.73
C GLY A 430 -1.14 -21.79 19.30
N LYS A 431 -0.84 -20.81 18.44
CA LYS A 431 -0.50 -19.45 18.85
C LYS A 431 -1.74 -18.55 18.91
N THR A 432 -1.71 -17.62 19.84
CA THR A 432 -2.79 -16.65 20.11
C THR A 432 -2.29 -15.22 19.94
N VAL A 433 -3.18 -14.37 19.42
CA VAL A 433 -2.89 -12.95 19.22
C VAL A 433 -2.98 -12.19 20.54
N ARG A 434 -1.98 -11.35 20.77
CA ARG A 434 -1.94 -10.36 21.85
C ARG A 434 -1.86 -8.96 21.25
N VAL A 435 -2.84 -8.13 21.54
CA VAL A 435 -2.90 -6.74 21.03
C VAL A 435 -2.40 -5.75 22.07
N PHE A 436 -1.81 -4.68 21.60
CA PHE A 436 -1.34 -3.60 22.45
C PHE A 436 -2.49 -2.90 23.16
N ASN A 437 -2.47 -2.86 24.48
CA ASN A 437 -3.52 -2.25 25.30
C ASN A 437 -3.00 -1.90 26.70
N ILE A 438 -3.88 -1.36 27.53
CA ILE A 438 -3.63 -1.09 28.94
C ILE A 438 -4.53 -1.97 29.82
N ASN A 439 -3.99 -2.49 30.92
CA ASN A 439 -4.75 -3.13 31.98
C ASN A 439 -5.35 -2.03 32.86
N PRO A 440 -6.68 -1.97 33.02
CA PRO A 440 -7.34 -0.90 33.77
C PRO A 440 -7.10 -0.99 35.28
N LYS A 441 -6.51 -2.09 35.79
CA LYS A 441 -6.28 -2.27 37.23
C LYS A 441 -5.07 -1.42 37.70
N PRO A 442 -5.27 -0.48 38.64
CA PRO A 442 -4.21 0.45 39.07
C PRO A 442 -3.06 -0.22 39.86
N ALA A 443 -3.31 -1.38 40.49
CA ALA A 443 -2.33 -2.11 41.30
C ALA A 443 -1.29 -2.91 40.49
N VAL A 444 -1.31 -2.86 39.16
CA VAL A 444 -0.36 -3.61 38.32
C VAL A 444 0.96 -2.84 38.21
N ARG A 445 2.10 -3.53 38.35
CA ARG A 445 3.45 -2.98 38.14
C ARG A 445 3.51 -2.23 36.80
N ASN A 446 3.30 -2.89 35.66
CA ASN A 446 3.05 -2.19 34.40
C ASN A 446 1.63 -2.46 33.86
N PRO A 447 0.78 -1.42 33.71
CA PRO A 447 -0.51 -1.58 33.07
C PRO A 447 -0.42 -1.68 31.54
N LEU A 448 0.59 -1.12 30.86
CA LEU A 448 0.73 -1.22 29.40
C LEU A 448 1.30 -2.58 28.97
N GLY A 449 0.87 -3.09 27.81
CA GLY A 449 1.29 -4.42 27.35
C GLY A 449 0.53 -4.96 26.17
N PHE A 450 0.94 -6.13 25.71
CA PHE A 450 0.21 -6.93 24.75
C PHE A 450 -0.71 -7.90 25.51
N TYR A 451 -2.02 -7.73 25.37
CA TYR A 451 -3.03 -8.50 26.10
C TYR A 451 -3.81 -9.43 25.16
N ARG A 452 -4.36 -10.52 25.72
CA ARG A 452 -5.24 -11.45 25.00
C ARG A 452 -6.33 -10.67 24.27
N TYR A 453 -6.47 -10.92 22.97
CA TYR A 453 -7.51 -10.27 22.18
C TYR A 453 -8.78 -11.13 22.15
N SER A 454 -9.90 -10.56 22.60
CA SER A 454 -11.21 -11.23 22.62
C SER A 454 -12.07 -10.92 21.38
N GLY A 455 -11.67 -9.95 20.55
CA GLY A 455 -12.38 -9.62 19.32
C GLY A 455 -12.12 -10.64 18.20
N THR A 456 -12.83 -10.46 17.09
CA THR A 456 -12.79 -11.35 15.91
C THR A 456 -11.94 -10.79 14.77
N ILE A 457 -11.64 -9.50 14.76
CA ILE A 457 -10.93 -8.81 13.67
C ILE A 457 -9.67 -8.13 14.22
N ILE A 458 -8.51 -8.49 13.69
CA ILE A 458 -7.26 -7.77 13.95
C ILE A 458 -7.23 -6.55 13.05
N LYS A 459 -7.03 -5.37 13.64
CA LYS A 459 -6.99 -4.11 12.91
C LYS A 459 -5.69 -3.98 12.11
N GLY A 460 -5.82 -3.52 10.87
CA GLY A 460 -4.69 -3.18 10.00
C GLY A 460 -3.79 -2.11 10.62
N ASN A 461 -2.53 -2.09 10.20
CA ASN A 461 -1.51 -1.12 10.60
C ASN A 461 -1.18 -1.06 12.10
N LYS A 462 -1.63 -2.04 12.89
CA LYS A 462 -1.32 -2.15 14.31
C LYS A 462 -0.42 -3.35 14.57
N ALA A 463 0.62 -3.12 15.38
CA ALA A 463 1.49 -4.20 15.83
C ALA A 463 0.80 -5.04 16.92
N PHE A 464 1.03 -6.34 16.87
CA PHE A 464 0.56 -7.34 17.81
C PHE A 464 1.66 -8.39 18.02
N LEU A 465 1.47 -9.28 19.00
CA LEU A 465 2.30 -10.46 19.18
C LEU A 465 1.51 -11.73 18.88
N LEU A 466 2.19 -12.73 18.34
CA LEU A 466 1.66 -14.08 18.13
C LEU A 466 2.46 -15.05 19.01
N VAL A 467 1.87 -15.44 20.13
CA VAL A 467 2.55 -16.21 21.20
C VAL A 467 1.81 -17.52 21.48
N ASP A 468 2.50 -18.53 22.01
CA ASP A 468 1.84 -19.79 22.38
C ASP A 468 0.67 -19.56 23.34
N ALA A 469 -0.45 -20.25 23.13
CA ALA A 469 -1.69 -20.07 23.90
C ALA A 469 -1.47 -20.17 25.43
N ASN A 470 -0.55 -21.04 25.82
CA ASN A 470 -0.19 -21.37 27.20
C ASN A 470 0.91 -20.47 27.79
N ALA A 471 1.47 -19.54 27.01
CA ALA A 471 2.51 -18.64 27.50
C ALA A 471 1.98 -17.68 28.59
N SER A 472 2.79 -17.47 29.62
CA SER A 472 2.52 -16.58 30.74
C SER A 472 2.73 -15.11 30.33
N GLY A 473 1.67 -14.39 29.94
CA GLY A 473 1.65 -12.92 29.80
C GLY A 473 2.60 -12.33 28.73
N SER A 474 2.29 -11.10 28.30
CA SER A 474 3.15 -10.29 27.42
C SER A 474 2.98 -8.81 27.76
N LYS A 475 3.12 -8.48 29.04
CA LYS A 475 3.06 -7.09 29.53
C LYS A 475 4.23 -6.32 28.92
N LEU A 476 4.13 -5.02 28.65
CA LEU A 476 5.34 -4.26 28.33
C LEU A 476 6.19 -4.22 29.60
N ASP A 477 7.52 -4.21 29.50
CA ASP A 477 8.28 -3.72 30.64
C ASP A 477 8.04 -2.22 30.77
N GLY A 478 7.64 -1.77 31.95
CA GLY A 478 7.02 -0.45 32.14
C GLY A 478 7.86 0.55 32.88
N TYR A 479 9.00 0.11 33.39
CA TYR A 479 9.82 0.92 34.27
C TYR A 479 11.13 1.37 33.64
N ASP A 480 11.58 0.73 32.55
CA ASP A 480 12.87 1.06 31.94
C ASP A 480 12.90 0.89 30.43
N MET A 481 12.16 1.77 29.74
CA MET A 481 12.36 1.99 28.29
C MET A 481 13.46 3.04 28.03
N GLU A 482 14.08 3.55 29.11
CA GLU A 482 15.16 4.55 29.14
C GLU A 482 16.40 4.08 29.93
N GLU A 483 16.58 2.79 30.21
CA GLU A 483 17.83 2.31 30.84
C GLU A 483 18.98 2.27 29.81
N GLU A 484 19.39 3.44 29.31
CA GLU A 484 20.79 3.66 28.94
C GLU A 484 21.60 3.68 30.24
N GLY A 485 21.85 2.48 30.77
CA GLY A 485 22.98 2.18 31.66
C GLY A 485 23.15 3.07 32.89
N THR A 486 22.27 2.93 33.88
CA THR A 486 22.65 3.18 35.28
C THR A 486 22.37 1.95 36.12
N ALA A 487 23.27 0.96 36.04
CA ALA A 487 23.29 -0.17 36.95
C ALA A 487 23.77 0.29 38.35
N ASP A 488 22.86 0.87 39.15
CA ASP A 488 23.14 1.27 40.54
C ASP A 488 22.23 0.53 41.53
N GLY A 489 22.04 -0.78 41.36
CA GLY A 489 21.27 -1.59 42.30
C GLY A 489 21.64 -3.08 42.31
N ILE A 490 21.84 -3.65 43.51
CA ILE A 490 21.93 -5.11 43.69
C ILE A 490 20.50 -5.65 43.71
N ASP A 491 20.10 -6.35 42.65
CA ASP A 491 18.72 -6.81 42.45
C ASP A 491 18.30 -8.04 43.28
N GLU A 492 19.25 -8.80 43.85
CA GLU A 492 18.88 -9.97 44.65
C GLU A 492 20.00 -10.47 45.58
N VAL A 493 19.67 -10.72 46.85
CA VAL A 493 20.52 -11.49 47.78
C VAL A 493 20.05 -12.94 47.72
N THR A 494 20.85 -13.82 47.12
CA THR A 494 20.55 -15.25 47.09
C THR A 494 20.65 -15.85 48.50
N THR A 495 19.59 -16.51 48.98
CA THR A 495 19.54 -17.20 50.29
C THR A 495 20.22 -18.57 50.27
N ALA A 496 21.27 -18.75 49.46
CA ALA A 496 22.07 -19.96 49.50
C ALA A 496 22.86 -19.96 50.81
N THR A 497 22.62 -20.94 51.68
CA THR A 497 23.44 -21.15 52.87
C THR A 497 24.86 -21.45 52.41
N VAL A 498 25.80 -20.54 52.68
CA VAL A 498 27.22 -20.84 52.48
C VAL A 498 27.62 -21.77 53.61
N GLU A 499 27.99 -23.02 53.29
CA GLU A 499 28.60 -23.92 54.26
C GLU A 499 29.93 -23.29 54.71
N THR A 500 29.90 -22.61 55.86
CA THR A 500 31.10 -22.10 56.50
C THR A 500 31.72 -23.24 57.29
N ALA A 501 32.92 -23.67 56.89
CA ALA A 501 33.75 -24.53 57.74
C ALA A 501 33.90 -23.90 59.14
N THR A 502 34.09 -24.72 60.16
CA THR A 502 34.15 -24.31 61.58
C THR A 502 35.20 -23.23 61.89
N ASN A 503 36.12 -22.96 60.95
CA ASN A 503 37.19 -21.94 61.03
C ASN A 503 37.15 -20.92 59.86
N ALA A 504 35.98 -20.62 59.30
CA ALA A 504 35.87 -19.65 58.20
C ALA A 504 36.43 -18.27 58.59
N VAL A 505 37.28 -17.69 57.73
CA VAL A 505 37.85 -16.36 57.93
C VAL A 505 36.97 -15.31 57.26
N TYR A 506 36.59 -14.28 58.02
CA TYR A 506 35.74 -13.19 57.56
C TYR A 506 36.57 -11.95 57.28
N TYR A 507 36.23 -11.24 56.21
CA TYR A 507 36.75 -9.91 55.92
C TYR A 507 35.61 -8.91 55.82
N ASP A 508 35.84 -7.68 56.28
CA ASP A 508 34.92 -6.58 55.99
C ASP A 508 35.04 -6.12 54.52
N LEU A 509 34.19 -5.18 54.11
CA LEU A 509 34.19 -4.66 52.74
C LEU A 509 35.45 -3.87 52.37
N GLN A 510 36.31 -3.56 53.35
CA GLN A 510 37.60 -2.91 53.15
C GLN A 510 38.76 -3.92 53.11
N GLY A 511 38.47 -5.23 53.17
CA GLY A 511 39.47 -6.28 53.11
C GLY A 511 40.23 -6.51 54.42
N ARG A 512 39.74 -5.97 55.55
CA ARG A 512 40.33 -6.23 56.87
C ARG A 512 39.71 -7.48 57.47
N ARG A 513 40.54 -8.33 58.09
CA ARG A 513 40.09 -9.55 58.76
C ARG A 513 39.25 -9.20 59.99
N VAL A 514 38.14 -9.92 60.18
CA VAL A 514 37.21 -9.77 61.31
C VAL A 514 37.10 -11.10 62.04
N ASP A 515 37.56 -11.14 63.29
CA ASP A 515 37.59 -12.39 64.05
C ASP A 515 36.23 -12.78 64.67
N HIS A 516 35.38 -11.79 64.96
CA HIS A 516 34.03 -11.99 65.52
C HIS A 516 33.01 -11.19 64.71
N PRO A 517 32.53 -11.73 63.57
CA PRO A 517 31.60 -11.01 62.73
C PRO A 517 30.22 -10.96 63.41
N VAL A 518 29.63 -9.77 63.44
CA VAL A 518 28.28 -9.51 64.00
C VAL A 518 27.29 -9.37 62.85
N ARG A 519 26.14 -8.73 63.06
CA ARG A 519 25.20 -8.43 61.97
C ARG A 519 25.83 -7.49 60.95
N GLY A 520 25.92 -7.93 59.69
CA GLY A 520 26.58 -7.13 58.65
C GLY A 520 26.91 -7.92 57.38
N ILE A 521 27.53 -7.23 56.42
CA ILE A 521 27.99 -7.79 55.15
C ILE A 521 29.49 -8.07 55.26
N TYR A 522 29.89 -9.31 54.94
CA TYR A 522 31.27 -9.77 55.00
C TYR A 522 31.66 -10.49 53.71
N ILE A 523 32.97 -10.68 53.52
CA ILE A 523 33.53 -11.52 52.46
C ILE A 523 34.08 -12.80 53.11
N VAL A 524 33.61 -13.95 52.64
CA VAL A 524 34.07 -15.29 53.06
C VAL A 524 34.31 -16.12 51.81
N ASN A 525 35.49 -16.70 51.66
CA ASN A 525 35.89 -17.48 50.46
C ASN A 525 35.63 -16.74 49.13
N GLY A 526 35.89 -15.43 49.11
CA GLY A 526 35.68 -14.58 47.93
C GLY A 526 34.22 -14.24 47.60
N LYS A 527 33.26 -14.63 48.43
CA LYS A 527 31.82 -14.34 48.25
C LYS A 527 31.33 -13.37 49.31
N LYS A 528 30.42 -12.46 48.92
CA LYS A 528 29.71 -11.59 49.86
C LYS A 528 28.65 -12.41 50.59
N VAL A 529 28.66 -12.37 51.92
CA VAL A 529 27.74 -13.08 52.80
C VAL A 529 27.13 -12.08 53.77
N ILE A 530 25.84 -12.24 54.09
CA ILE A 530 25.15 -11.45 55.10
C ILE A 530 25.00 -12.29 56.36
N ILE A 531 25.54 -11.80 57.48
CA ILE A 531 25.27 -12.35 58.80
C ILE A 531 24.10 -11.57 59.39
N LYS A 532 23.02 -12.28 59.73
CA LYS A 532 21.74 -11.71 60.21
C LYS A 532 21.63 -11.63 61.72
#